data_AF-A0AAW6UP39-F1
#
_entry.id   AF-A0AAW6UP39-F1
#
_cell.length_a   1.000
_cell.length_b   1.000
_cell.length_c   1.000
_cell.angle_alpha   90.00
_cell.angle_beta   90.00
_cell.angle_gamma   90.00
#
_symmetry.space_group_name_H-M   'P 1'
#
loop_
_entity.id
_entity.type
_entity.pdbx_description
1 polymer ?
#
loop_
_entity_poly.entity_id
_entity_poly.type
_entity_poly.pdbx_seq_one_letter_code
_entity_poly.pdbx_strand_id
1 'polypeptide(L)'
;MNFTAQHIRQALIQIAENKGRPHYTLEVVRSVIEAFRAGVHHPLKSAVMSEQIMLPVVKGSLDPRQDELKEFCARSGINRILADASGLHITTICSYLNGNRPLTDDAWTKLSRSFKKADQAYLEKKQAAAKKGSYRKDTCGTINKYRCGCRCGVCKAAHAQNKGVNGSNASNAQTKRLKEITAKYCGAIA
;
A
#
# COMPACT_ATOMS: atom_id res chain seq x y z
N MET A 1 -7.93 -9.42 22.62
CA MET A 1 -6.66 -9.20 21.89
C MET A 1 -6.96 -9.16 20.41
N ASN A 2 -6.57 -8.08 19.71
CA ASN A 2 -6.77 -7.97 18.25
C ASN A 2 -5.56 -8.56 17.52
N PHE A 3 -5.68 -9.78 17.00
CA PHE A 3 -4.64 -10.38 16.17
C PHE A 3 -4.60 -9.71 14.79
N THR A 4 -3.46 -9.11 14.42
CA THR A 4 -3.28 -8.57 13.08
C THR A 4 -3.10 -9.71 12.07
N ALA A 5 -3.40 -9.48 10.79
CA ALA A 5 -3.17 -10.48 9.75
C ALA A 5 -1.69 -10.91 9.65
N GLN A 6 -0.77 -10.03 10.03
CA GLN A 6 0.65 -10.34 10.09
C GLN A 6 0.99 -11.27 11.26
N HIS A 7 0.39 -11.07 12.44
CA HIS A 7 0.55 -11.98 13.58
C HIS A 7 0.07 -13.39 13.25
N ILE A 8 -1.08 -13.51 12.59
CA ILE A 8 -1.65 -14.81 12.20
C ILE A 8 -0.71 -15.55 11.23
N ARG A 9 -0.14 -14.84 10.24
CA ARG A 9 0.83 -15.44 9.31
C ARG A 9 2.08 -15.93 10.02
N GLN A 10 2.63 -15.12 10.92
CA GLN A 10 3.84 -15.47 11.66
C GLN A 10 3.62 -16.68 12.58
N ALA A 11 2.48 -16.73 13.27
CA ALA A 11 2.10 -17.86 14.10
C ALA A 11 1.99 -19.15 13.29
N LEU A 12 1.37 -19.09 12.10
CA LEU A 12 1.26 -20.26 11.21
C LEU A 12 2.61 -20.77 10.72
N ILE A 13 3.58 -19.87 10.48
CA ILE A 13 4.95 -20.25 10.13
C ILE A 13 5.60 -21.00 11.31
N GLN A 14 5.54 -20.44 12.51
CA GLN A 14 6.11 -21.05 13.72
C GLN A 14 5.47 -22.40 14.04
N ILE A 15 4.15 -22.53 13.89
CA ILE A 15 3.44 -23.81 14.09
C ILE A 15 3.91 -24.86 13.09
N ALA A 16 4.15 -24.49 11.83
CA ALA A 16 4.65 -25.42 10.81
C ALA A 16 6.08 -25.87 11.12
N GLU A 17 6.95 -24.94 11.50
CA GLU A 17 8.34 -25.20 11.90
C GLU A 17 8.41 -26.09 13.15
N ASN A 18 7.66 -25.76 14.20
CA ASN A 18 7.59 -26.54 15.45
C ASN A 18 7.09 -27.98 15.22
N LYS A 19 6.21 -28.18 14.24
CA LYS A 19 5.68 -29.50 13.88
C LYS A 19 6.50 -30.24 12.83
N GLY A 20 7.60 -29.65 12.33
CA GLY A 20 8.41 -30.20 11.25
C GLY A 20 7.62 -30.43 9.96
N ARG A 21 6.58 -29.61 9.71
CA ARG A 21 5.69 -29.73 8.54
C ARG A 21 6.03 -28.67 7.51
N PRO A 22 5.72 -28.91 6.22
CA PRO A 22 5.82 -27.86 5.21
C PRO A 22 4.91 -26.68 5.58
N HIS A 23 5.33 -25.47 5.20
CA HIS A 23 4.54 -24.27 5.44
C HIS A 23 3.15 -24.36 4.82
N TYR A 24 2.16 -23.81 5.52
CA TYR A 24 0.78 -23.77 5.05
C TYR A 24 0.64 -23.01 3.73
N THR A 25 -0.20 -23.52 2.83
CA THR A 25 -0.51 -22.84 1.57
C THR A 25 -1.22 -21.50 1.81
N LEU A 26 -1.11 -20.58 0.86
CA LEU A 26 -1.73 -19.26 0.95
C LEU A 26 -3.25 -19.31 1.13
N GLU A 27 -3.91 -20.34 0.60
CA GLU A 27 -5.35 -20.56 0.74
C GLU A 27 -5.73 -20.84 2.20
N VAL A 28 -4.99 -21.73 2.86
CA VAL A 28 -5.19 -22.05 4.28
C VAL A 28 -4.92 -20.81 5.14
N VAL A 29 -3.85 -20.06 4.85
CA VAL A 29 -3.53 -18.82 5.57
C VAL A 29 -4.65 -17.79 5.44
N ARG A 30 -5.24 -17.62 4.25
CA ARG A 30 -6.37 -16.71 4.02
C ARG A 30 -7.62 -17.15 4.78
N SER A 31 -7.94 -18.45 4.73
CA SER A 31 -9.08 -19.02 5.46
C SER A 31 -8.96 -18.81 6.98
N VAL A 32 -7.75 -18.98 7.54
CA VAL A 32 -7.49 -18.70 8.96
C VAL A 32 -7.72 -17.22 9.28
N ILE A 33 -7.17 -16.30 8.48
CA ILE A 33 -7.35 -14.85 8.68
C ILE A 33 -8.83 -14.47 8.61
N GLU A 34 -9.58 -15.03 7.67
CA GLU A 34 -11.02 -14.83 7.53
C GLU A 34 -11.78 -15.37 8.73
N ALA A 35 -11.43 -16.55 9.26
CA ALA A 35 -12.02 -17.12 10.45
C ALA A 35 -11.75 -16.29 11.72
N PHE A 36 -10.59 -15.64 11.80
CA PHE A 36 -10.30 -14.67 12.87
C PHE A 36 -11.15 -13.39 12.73
N ARG A 37 -11.39 -12.91 11.50
CA ARG A 37 -12.20 -11.70 11.24
C ARG A 37 -13.69 -11.93 11.40
N ALA A 38 -14.20 -13.05 10.92
CA ALA A 38 -15.61 -13.41 10.93
C ALA A 38 -16.05 -14.08 12.24
N GLY A 39 -15.12 -14.34 13.17
CA GLY A 39 -15.41 -15.02 14.43
C GLY A 39 -15.69 -16.52 14.29
N VAL A 40 -15.61 -17.08 13.08
CA VAL A 40 -15.93 -18.48 12.79
C VAL A 40 -14.88 -19.44 13.36
N HIS A 41 -15.30 -20.68 13.63
CA HIS A 41 -14.40 -21.75 14.07
C HIS A 41 -13.46 -22.20 12.95
N HIS A 42 -12.17 -22.36 13.26
CA HIS A 42 -11.18 -22.92 12.34
C HIS A 42 -10.18 -23.78 13.14
N PRO A 43 -9.77 -24.97 12.67
CA PRO A 43 -8.94 -25.91 13.44
C PRO A 43 -7.57 -25.33 13.83
N LEU A 44 -7.01 -24.42 13.04
CA LEU A 44 -5.75 -23.72 13.34
C LEU A 44 -5.93 -22.47 14.22
N LYS A 45 -7.17 -22.06 14.54
CA LYS A 45 -7.44 -20.85 15.34
C LYS A 45 -7.01 -21.03 16.79
N SER A 46 -7.34 -22.18 17.39
CA SER A 46 -6.92 -22.53 18.75
C SER A 46 -5.39 -22.59 18.86
N ALA A 47 -4.73 -23.20 17.88
CA ALA A 47 -3.27 -23.28 17.82
C ALA A 47 -2.61 -21.89 17.70
N VAL A 48 -3.16 -21.00 16.87
CA VAL A 48 -2.66 -19.61 16.73
C VAL A 48 -2.92 -18.78 17.99
N MET A 49 -4.00 -19.06 18.73
CA MET A 49 -4.32 -18.38 19.99
C MET A 49 -3.50 -18.90 21.18
N SER A 50 -3.11 -20.17 21.17
CA SER A 50 -2.28 -20.79 22.21
C SER A 50 -0.79 -20.51 22.05
N GLU A 51 -0.33 -20.28 20.82
CA GLU A 51 1.05 -19.90 20.56
C GLU A 51 1.28 -18.48 21.09
N GLN A 52 2.07 -18.39 22.15
CA GLN A 52 2.62 -17.14 22.64
C GLN A 52 3.69 -16.72 21.63
N ILE A 53 3.26 -15.99 20.59
CA ILE A 53 4.13 -15.55 19.50
C ILE A 53 5.29 -14.76 20.11
N MET A 54 6.45 -15.39 20.28
CA MET A 54 7.70 -14.66 20.23
C MET A 54 7.77 -14.13 18.81
N LEU A 55 7.34 -12.88 18.62
CA LEU A 55 7.65 -12.16 17.39
C LEU A 55 9.14 -12.42 17.18
N PRO A 56 9.59 -12.93 16.02
CA PRO A 56 11.00 -12.82 15.73
C PRO A 56 11.28 -11.34 15.93
N VAL A 57 12.10 -11.04 16.95
CA VAL A 57 12.69 -9.73 17.11
C VAL A 57 13.15 -9.43 15.71
N VAL A 58 12.47 -8.49 15.05
CA VAL A 58 12.93 -7.95 13.77
C VAL A 58 14.38 -7.71 14.08
N LYS A 59 15.29 -8.50 13.47
CA LYS A 59 16.72 -8.32 13.74
C LYS A 59 16.91 -6.83 13.49
N GLY A 60 17.00 -6.06 14.58
CA GLY A 60 17.32 -4.66 14.51
C GLY A 60 18.56 -4.68 13.64
N SER A 61 18.58 -3.85 12.60
CA SER A 61 19.84 -3.79 11.87
C SER A 61 20.89 -3.50 12.93
N LEU A 62 21.96 -4.31 12.95
CA LEU A 62 23.09 -4.07 13.86
C LEU A 62 23.62 -2.62 13.72
N ASP A 63 23.25 -1.96 12.62
CA ASP A 63 23.46 -0.56 12.35
C ASP A 63 22.25 0.33 12.75
N PRO A 64 22.35 1.15 13.81
CA PRO A 64 21.30 2.09 14.20
C PRO A 64 20.95 3.10 13.10
N ARG A 65 21.87 3.36 12.16
CA ARG A 65 21.65 4.27 11.02
C ARG A 65 20.61 3.75 10.04
N GLN A 66 20.56 2.42 9.88
CA GLN A 66 19.59 1.80 9.00
C GLN A 66 18.19 1.79 9.64
N ASP A 67 18.09 1.74 10.96
CA ASP A 67 16.81 1.91 11.67
C ASP A 67 16.33 3.37 11.59
N GLU A 68 17.21 4.35 11.75
CA GLU A 68 16.87 5.78 11.54
C GLU A 68 16.40 6.04 10.10
N LEU A 69 17.07 5.43 9.10
CA LEU A 69 16.65 5.53 7.71
C LEU A 69 15.26 4.91 7.49
N LYS A 70 14.97 3.75 8.11
CA LYS A 70 13.67 3.09 8.02
C LYS A 70 12.57 3.92 8.68
N GLU A 71 12.85 4.50 9.84
CA GLU A 71 11.92 5.38 10.54
C GLU A 71 11.60 6.62 9.70
N PHE A 72 12.62 7.28 9.16
CA PHE A 72 12.43 8.42 8.27
C PHE A 72 11.60 8.05 7.02
N CYS A 73 11.91 6.89 6.43
CA CYS A 73 11.26 6.35 5.24
C CYS A 73 9.91 5.65 5.48
N ALA A 74 9.43 5.59 6.73
CA ALA A 74 8.12 5.01 7.05
C ALA A 74 6.96 5.80 6.39
N ARG A 75 7.21 7.05 6.01
CA ARG A 75 6.22 7.96 5.40
C ARG A 75 6.06 7.67 3.90
N SER A 76 4.82 7.44 3.48
CA SER A 76 4.52 7.11 2.08
C SER A 76 5.01 8.21 1.13
N GLY A 77 5.79 7.81 0.11
CA GLY A 77 6.30 8.70 -0.93
C GLY A 77 7.56 9.48 -0.57
N ILE A 78 8.03 9.44 0.68
CA ILE A 78 9.23 10.18 1.08
C ILE A 78 10.52 9.62 0.46
N ASN A 79 10.56 8.32 0.15
CA ASN A 79 11.72 7.67 -0.47
C ASN A 79 12.11 8.34 -1.79
N ARG A 80 11.11 8.75 -2.58
CA ARG A 80 11.34 9.44 -3.86
C ARG A 80 11.88 10.86 -3.64
N ILE A 81 11.35 11.56 -2.64
CA ILE A 81 11.80 12.90 -2.28
C ILE A 81 13.24 12.86 -1.73
N LEU A 82 13.53 11.84 -0.91
CA LEU A 82 14.86 11.62 -0.36
C LEU A 82 15.86 11.25 -1.47
N ALA A 83 15.46 10.44 -2.47
CA ALA A 83 16.26 10.16 -3.66
C ALA A 83 16.64 11.45 -4.39
N ASP A 84 15.63 12.28 -4.70
CA ASP A 84 15.83 13.57 -5.39
C ASP A 84 16.73 14.52 -4.57
N ALA A 85 16.59 14.52 -3.23
CA ALA A 85 17.35 15.41 -2.35
C ALA A 85 18.78 14.93 -2.06
N SER A 86 19.04 13.62 -2.07
CA SER A 86 20.36 13.02 -1.79
C SER A 86 21.19 12.77 -3.04
N GLY A 87 20.57 12.84 -4.23
CA GLY A 87 21.20 12.47 -5.50
C GLY A 87 21.42 10.96 -5.66
N LEU A 88 20.88 10.15 -4.75
CA LEU A 88 20.91 8.69 -4.83
C LEU A 88 19.70 8.18 -5.60
N HIS A 89 19.89 7.10 -6.35
CA HIS A 89 18.77 6.46 -7.04
C HIS A 89 17.81 5.81 -6.03
N ILE A 90 16.51 5.87 -6.32
CA ILE A 90 15.47 5.33 -5.42
C ILE A 90 15.65 3.84 -5.14
N THR A 91 16.13 3.07 -6.12
CA THR A 91 16.42 1.63 -5.92
C THR A 91 17.54 1.41 -4.91
N THR A 92 18.54 2.29 -4.88
CA THR A 92 19.64 2.23 -3.93
C THR A 92 19.13 2.44 -2.50
N ILE A 93 18.24 3.40 -2.29
CA ILE A 93 17.59 3.64 -1.00
C ILE A 93 16.76 2.41 -0.60
N CYS A 94 15.96 1.84 -1.51
CA CYS A 94 15.21 0.62 -1.23
C CYS A 94 16.12 -0.58 -0.90
N SER A 95 17.27 -0.71 -1.56
CA SER A 95 18.26 -1.76 -1.26
C SER A 95 18.82 -1.63 0.15
N TYR A 96 19.07 -0.41 0.63
CA TYR A 96 19.48 -0.17 2.03
C TYR A 96 18.34 -0.50 3.00
N LEU A 97 17.11 -0.06 2.73
CA LEU A 97 15.95 -0.32 3.59
C LEU A 97 15.65 -1.82 3.74
N ASN A 98 15.77 -2.57 2.64
CA ASN A 98 15.52 -4.01 2.60
C ASN A 98 16.70 -4.84 3.16
N GLY A 99 17.84 -4.22 3.46
CA GLY A 99 19.04 -4.93 3.93
C GLY A 99 19.78 -5.72 2.84
N ASN A 100 19.44 -5.50 1.57
CA ASN A 100 20.11 -6.15 0.44
C ASN A 100 21.52 -5.57 0.19
N ARG A 101 21.80 -4.38 0.75
CA ARG A 101 23.10 -3.70 0.65
C ARG A 101 23.46 -3.09 2.00
N PRO A 102 24.72 -3.24 2.48
CA PRO A 102 25.18 -2.55 3.68
C PRO A 102 25.23 -1.04 3.45
N LEU A 103 24.88 -0.29 4.48
CA LEU A 103 24.90 1.17 4.45
C LEU A 103 26.33 1.65 4.70
N THR A 104 26.95 2.25 3.68
CA THR A 104 28.31 2.81 3.76
C THR A 104 28.28 4.22 4.35
N ASP A 105 29.35 4.64 5.02
CA ASP A 105 29.48 5.98 5.62
C ASP A 105 29.27 7.13 4.61
N ASP A 106 29.79 7.00 3.38
CA ASP A 106 29.58 8.00 2.31
C ASP A 106 28.09 8.12 1.93
N ALA A 107 27.40 6.99 1.75
CA ALA A 107 25.96 6.99 1.49
C ALA A 107 25.16 7.57 2.66
N TRP A 108 25.56 7.27 3.90
CA TRP A 108 24.91 7.79 5.10
C TRP A 108 25.07 9.30 5.23
N THR A 109 26.27 9.85 5.00
CA THR A 109 26.51 11.30 5.05
C THR A 109 25.72 12.06 3.99
N LYS A 110 25.55 11.49 2.80
CA LYS A 110 24.68 12.06 1.75
C LYS A 110 23.21 12.03 2.14
N LEU A 111 22.74 10.93 2.71
CA LEU A 111 21.35 10.78 3.15
C LEU A 111 21.02 11.71 4.32
N SER A 112 21.83 11.70 5.38
CA SER A 112 21.57 12.47 6.61
C SER A 112 21.57 13.99 6.37
N ARG A 113 22.49 14.50 5.53
CA ARG A 113 22.48 15.92 5.11
C ARG A 113 21.20 16.30 4.37
N SER A 114 20.62 15.36 3.62
CA SER A 114 19.42 15.59 2.82
C SER A 114 18.11 15.38 3.57
N PHE A 115 18.12 14.88 4.81
CA PHE A 115 16.90 14.66 5.61
C PHE A 115 16.09 15.93 5.81
N LYS A 116 16.72 17.03 6.25
CA LYS A 116 16.01 18.31 6.46
C LYS A 116 15.36 18.83 5.17
N LYS A 117 16.09 18.76 4.05
CA LYS A 117 15.60 19.17 2.74
C LYS A 117 14.46 18.29 2.23
N ALA A 118 14.57 16.98 2.43
CA ALA A 118 13.54 16.02 2.04
C ALA A 118 12.26 16.19 2.89
N ASP A 119 12.41 16.48 4.18
CA ASP A 119 11.30 16.72 5.10
C ASP A 119 10.51 17.97 4.72
N GLN A 120 11.21 19.07 4.46
CA GLN A 120 10.60 20.31 4.00
C GLN A 120 9.87 20.12 2.65
N ALA A 121 10.53 19.48 1.68
CA ALA A 121 9.92 19.20 0.38
C ALA A 121 8.69 18.27 0.48
N TYR A 122 8.68 17.35 1.45
CA TYR A 122 7.51 16.51 1.73
C TYR A 122 6.34 17.33 2.29
N LEU A 123 6.60 18.22 3.25
CA LEU A 123 5.58 19.11 3.81
C LEU A 123 5.00 20.04 2.75
N GLU A 124 5.85 20.63 1.91
CA GLU A 124 5.43 21.50 0.80
C GLU A 124 4.56 20.72 -0.21
N LYS A 125 4.97 19.50 -0.60
CA LYS A 125 4.15 18.64 -1.47
C LYS A 125 2.82 18.28 -0.83
N LYS A 126 2.80 17.99 0.47
CA LYS A 126 1.57 17.69 1.22
C LYS A 126 0.63 18.89 1.29
N GLN A 127 1.15 20.08 1.57
CA GLN A 127 0.38 21.33 1.58
C GLN A 127 -0.11 21.70 0.19
N ALA A 128 0.72 21.54 -0.85
CA ALA A 128 0.33 21.76 -2.23
C ALA A 128 -0.73 20.75 -2.68
N ALA A 129 -0.65 19.49 -2.25
CA ALA A 129 -1.68 18.48 -2.50
C ALA A 129 -2.99 18.80 -1.77
N ALA A 130 -2.93 19.31 -0.53
CA ALA A 130 -4.11 19.77 0.20
C ALA A 130 -4.77 20.97 -0.49
N LYS A 131 -3.99 21.95 -0.96
CA LYS A 131 -4.48 23.09 -1.76
C LYS A 131 -5.05 22.64 -3.12
N LYS A 132 -4.41 21.68 -3.78
CA LYS A 132 -4.89 21.07 -5.05
C LYS A 132 -6.04 20.08 -4.86
N GLY A 133 -6.34 19.65 -3.62
CA GLY A 133 -7.49 18.81 -3.27
C GLY A 133 -8.84 19.49 -3.49
N SER A 134 -8.85 20.81 -3.71
CA SER A 134 -10.03 21.59 -4.13
C SER A 134 -10.23 21.62 -5.66
N TYR A 135 -9.20 21.31 -6.45
CA TYR A 135 -9.19 21.61 -7.89
C TYR A 135 -8.97 20.38 -8.79
N ARG A 136 -10.02 19.57 -8.96
CA ARG A 136 -10.30 18.80 -10.19
C ARG A 136 -11.81 18.74 -10.47
N LYS A 137 -12.52 19.84 -10.23
CA LYS A 137 -13.91 20.00 -10.70
C LYS A 137 -13.97 20.28 -12.21
N ASP A 138 -12.92 20.89 -12.78
CA ASP A 138 -13.05 21.59 -14.07
C ASP A 138 -12.58 20.80 -15.31
N THR A 139 -12.35 19.49 -15.22
CA THR A 139 -11.99 18.67 -16.41
C THR A 139 -12.79 17.36 -16.52
N CYS A 140 -14.06 17.38 -16.12
CA CYS A 140 -15.02 16.36 -16.58
C CYS A 140 -15.22 16.57 -18.09
N GLY A 141 -14.89 15.57 -18.91
CA GLY A 141 -15.28 15.53 -20.33
C GLY A 141 -14.29 16.08 -21.38
N THR A 142 -13.30 16.92 -21.04
CA THR A 142 -12.47 17.60 -22.07
C THR A 142 -11.11 16.97 -22.36
N ILE A 143 -10.41 16.35 -21.39
CA ILE A 143 -9.00 15.91 -21.61
C ILE A 143 -8.83 14.37 -21.60
N ASN A 144 -9.80 13.61 -21.08
CA ASN A 144 -9.66 12.16 -20.90
C ASN A 144 -10.87 11.38 -21.41
N LYS A 145 -11.16 11.45 -22.72
CA LYS A 145 -12.11 10.54 -23.39
C LYS A 145 -11.36 9.27 -23.83
N TYR A 146 -11.65 8.12 -23.20
CA TYR A 146 -11.45 6.82 -23.84
C TYR A 146 -12.79 6.28 -24.34
N ARG A 147 -12.76 5.19 -25.14
CA ARG A 147 -13.91 4.47 -25.74
C ARG A 147 -15.06 4.14 -24.75
N CYS A 148 -14.80 4.24 -23.45
CA CYS A 148 -15.66 3.86 -22.34
C CYS A 148 -15.87 4.93 -21.25
N GLY A 149 -15.56 6.23 -21.45
CA GLY A 149 -15.98 7.32 -20.52
C GLY A 149 -14.86 8.12 -19.85
N CYS A 150 -15.23 9.02 -18.91
CA CYS A 150 -14.33 10.02 -18.30
C CYS A 150 -13.55 9.50 -17.06
N ARG A 151 -12.29 9.92 -16.91
CA ARG A 151 -11.40 9.57 -15.77
C ARG A 151 -11.36 10.60 -14.63
N CYS A 152 -12.28 11.55 -14.57
CA CYS A 152 -12.28 12.54 -13.49
C CYS A 152 -12.50 11.84 -12.12
N GLY A 153 -12.08 12.50 -11.04
CA GLY A 153 -12.19 11.93 -9.68
C GLY A 153 -13.62 11.54 -9.33
N VAL A 154 -14.60 12.30 -9.82
CA VAL A 154 -16.05 12.05 -9.65
C VAL A 154 -16.48 10.77 -10.36
N CYS A 155 -16.18 10.62 -11.66
CA CYS A 155 -16.50 9.40 -12.40
C CYS A 155 -15.77 8.18 -11.83
N LYS A 156 -14.50 8.33 -11.41
CA LYS A 156 -13.75 7.24 -10.78
C LYS A 156 -14.37 6.79 -9.46
N ALA A 157 -14.84 7.72 -8.63
CA ALA A 157 -15.55 7.41 -7.39
C ALA A 157 -16.91 6.72 -7.65
N ALA A 158 -17.68 7.23 -8.62
CA ALA A 158 -18.94 6.62 -9.04
C ALA A 158 -18.74 5.19 -9.60
N HIS A 159 -17.64 4.92 -10.30
CA HIS A 159 -17.28 3.57 -10.75
C HIS A 159 -16.90 2.64 -9.60
N ALA A 160 -16.16 3.14 -8.60
CA ALA A 160 -15.74 2.33 -7.46
C ALA A 160 -16.94 1.86 -6.62
N GLN A 161 -17.94 2.72 -6.45
CA GLN A 161 -19.18 2.39 -5.74
C GLN A 161 -20.04 1.34 -6.45
N ASN A 162 -19.89 1.19 -7.77
CA ASN A 162 -20.70 0.30 -8.60
C ASN A 162 -20.01 -1.04 -8.96
N LYS A 163 -18.80 -1.32 -8.46
CA LYS A 163 -18.06 -2.58 -8.71
C LYS A 163 -18.59 -3.81 -7.96
N GLY A 164 -19.72 -3.68 -7.25
CA GLY A 164 -20.30 -4.75 -6.43
C GLY A 164 -21.19 -5.78 -7.13
N VAL A 165 -21.38 -5.72 -8.46
CA VAL A 165 -22.27 -6.66 -9.16
C VAL A 165 -21.48 -7.47 -10.19
N ASN A 166 -21.09 -8.69 -9.80
CA ASN A 166 -20.47 -9.69 -10.67
C ASN A 166 -21.46 -10.18 -11.75
N GLY A 167 -20.97 -10.42 -12.97
CA GLY A 167 -21.75 -11.10 -14.01
C GLY A 167 -21.12 -11.01 -15.40
N SER A 168 -20.58 -12.12 -15.87
CA SER A 168 -19.66 -12.35 -16.99
C SER A 168 -20.20 -12.10 -18.42
N ASN A 169 -21.07 -11.10 -18.66
CA ASN A 169 -21.57 -10.76 -20.01
C ASN A 169 -21.66 -9.23 -20.24
N ALA A 170 -20.75 -8.47 -19.64
CA ALA A 170 -20.98 -7.06 -19.34
C ALA A 170 -20.45 -6.05 -20.37
N SER A 171 -19.78 -6.40 -21.47
CA SER A 171 -19.04 -5.38 -22.25
C SER A 171 -19.94 -4.27 -22.84
N ASN A 172 -21.09 -4.60 -23.42
CA ASN A 172 -22.02 -3.61 -24.00
C ASN A 172 -22.91 -2.93 -22.96
N ALA A 173 -23.44 -3.67 -21.98
CA ALA A 173 -24.28 -3.11 -20.93
C ALA A 173 -23.49 -2.20 -19.97
N GLN A 174 -22.25 -2.59 -19.65
CA GLN A 174 -21.33 -1.78 -18.87
C GLN A 174 -20.93 -0.53 -19.66
N THR A 175 -20.66 -0.65 -20.97
CA THR A 175 -20.37 0.52 -21.82
C THR A 175 -21.55 1.48 -21.94
N LYS A 176 -22.78 0.99 -22.07
CA LYS A 176 -24.00 1.82 -22.07
C LYS A 176 -24.16 2.55 -20.73
N ARG A 177 -23.99 1.85 -19.61
CA ARG A 177 -24.02 2.46 -18.26
C ARG A 177 -22.89 3.45 -18.02
N LEU A 178 -21.69 3.17 -18.52
CA LEU A 178 -20.55 4.09 -18.50
C LEU A 178 -20.88 5.38 -19.27
N LYS A 179 -21.54 5.27 -20.43
CA LYS A 179 -22.05 6.43 -21.18
C LYS A 179 -23.13 7.18 -20.42
N GLU A 180 -24.07 6.49 -19.76
CA GLU A 180 -25.13 7.11 -18.94
C GLU A 180 -24.57 7.84 -17.71
N ILE A 181 -23.62 7.24 -16.99
CA ILE A 181 -22.92 7.88 -15.87
C ILE A 181 -22.12 9.09 -16.37
N THR A 182 -21.39 8.93 -17.48
CA THR A 182 -20.66 10.05 -18.08
C THR A 182 -21.61 11.16 -18.55
N ALA A 183 -22.78 10.84 -19.10
CA ALA A 183 -23.78 11.83 -19.50
C ALA A 183 -24.45 12.51 -18.30
N LYS A 184 -24.74 11.77 -17.23
CA LYS A 184 -25.39 12.27 -16.00
C LYS A 184 -24.46 13.19 -15.20
N TYR A 185 -23.17 12.90 -15.16
CA TYR A 185 -22.19 13.64 -14.36
C TYR A 185 -21.27 14.55 -15.17
N CYS A 186 -21.19 14.38 -16.50
CA CYS A 186 -20.42 15.25 -17.41
C CYS A 186 -21.23 15.82 -18.60
N GLY A 187 -22.55 15.66 -18.68
CA GLY A 187 -23.36 16.33 -19.72
C GLY A 187 -23.64 17.80 -19.33
N ALA A 188 -23.60 18.81 -20.18
CA ALA A 188 -23.31 18.90 -21.60
C ALA A 188 -22.47 20.18 -21.79
N ILE A 189 -21.34 20.11 -22.47
CA ILE A 189 -20.79 21.29 -23.14
C ILE A 189 -21.33 21.18 -24.57
N ALA A 190 -22.45 21.87 -24.81
CA ALA A 190 -22.73 22.39 -26.14
C ALA A 190 -21.66 23.44 -26.48
#